data_AF-A0A3A8TN19-F1
#
_entry.id   AF-A0A3A8TN19-F1
#
_cell.length_a   1.000
_cell.length_b   1.000
_cell.length_c   1.000
_cell.angle_alpha   90.00
_cell.angle_beta   90.00
_cell.angle_gamma   90.00
#
_symmetry.space_group_name_H-M   'P 1'
#
loop_
_entity.id
_entity.type
_entity.pdbx_description
1 polymer ?
#
loop_
_entity_poly.entity_id
_entity_poly.type
_entity_poly.pdbx_seq_one_letter_code
_entity_poly.pdbx_strand_id
1 'polypeptide(L)'
;MGTWGFGNFENDTAGEHLVGVVRPLLQQIADTVRDEALMAPDEYDGVAMISNLEIIACLAESLGKSSESKTAPGMELPPPATIEKWREDYLRVWDGYIDQLNPKPDFKRRRRKVIQTTFERVLAAAQREHAR
;
A
#
# COMPACT_ATOMS: atom_id res chain seq x y z
N MET A 1 -15.01 -25.93 8.00
CA MET A 1 -15.42 -26.34 6.63
C MET A 1 -15.02 -25.19 5.74
N GLY A 2 -14.14 -25.44 4.77
CA GLY A 2 -13.62 -24.35 3.93
C GLY A 2 -14.66 -23.82 2.96
N THR A 3 -14.52 -22.55 2.58
CA THR A 3 -15.38 -21.91 1.58
C THR A 3 -15.09 -22.51 0.20
N TRP A 4 -16.12 -22.83 -0.57
CA TRP A 4 -16.01 -23.31 -1.95
C TRP A 4 -16.98 -22.53 -2.84
N GLY A 5 -16.49 -21.48 -3.48
CA GLY A 5 -17.18 -20.74 -4.53
C GLY A 5 -16.57 -20.98 -5.91
N PHE A 6 -17.15 -20.35 -6.92
CA PHE A 6 -16.75 -20.53 -8.32
C PHE A 6 -15.68 -19.52 -8.75
N GLY A 7 -15.46 -18.46 -7.95
CA GLY A 7 -14.45 -17.44 -8.20
C GLY A 7 -13.03 -17.85 -7.78
N ASN A 8 -12.02 -17.25 -8.42
CA ASN A 8 -10.60 -17.56 -8.21
C ASN A 8 -10.11 -17.40 -6.76
N PHE A 9 -10.79 -16.57 -5.96
CA PHE A 9 -10.46 -16.31 -4.55
C PHE A 9 -11.58 -16.73 -3.60
N GLU A 10 -12.58 -17.49 -4.08
CA GLU A 10 -13.68 -18.01 -3.27
C GLU A 10 -13.34 -19.40 -2.69
N ASN A 11 -12.07 -19.61 -2.35
CA ASN A 11 -11.58 -20.77 -1.60
C ASN A 11 -10.54 -20.29 -0.59
N ASP A 12 -10.61 -20.78 0.64
CA ASP A 12 -9.71 -20.38 1.73
C ASP A 12 -8.22 -20.52 1.34
N THR A 13 -7.87 -21.58 0.61
CA THR A 13 -6.50 -21.82 0.10
C THR A 13 -6.04 -20.73 -0.86
N ALA A 14 -6.94 -20.19 -1.68
CA ALA A 14 -6.63 -19.07 -2.56
C ALA A 14 -6.43 -17.77 -1.75
N GLY A 15 -7.17 -17.60 -0.65
CA GLY A 15 -6.96 -16.53 0.30
C GLY A 15 -5.58 -16.62 0.99
N GLU A 16 -5.18 -17.80 1.45
CA GLU A 16 -3.85 -18.04 2.01
C GLU A 16 -2.72 -17.73 1.02
N HIS A 17 -2.91 -18.09 -0.25
CA HIS A 17 -1.98 -17.73 -1.31
C HIS A 17 -1.86 -16.21 -1.46
N LEU A 18 -2.98 -15.49 -1.44
CA LEU A 18 -2.98 -14.03 -1.53
C LEU A 18 -2.29 -13.38 -0.31
N VAL A 19 -2.51 -13.90 0.90
CA VAL A 19 -1.76 -13.48 2.10
C VAL A 19 -0.26 -13.63 1.88
N GLY A 20 0.17 -14.75 1.29
CA GLY A 20 1.58 -15.00 0.97
C GLY A 20 2.19 -13.98 0.00
N VAL A 21 1.37 -13.38 -0.87
CA VAL A 21 1.80 -12.32 -1.81
C VAL A 21 1.80 -10.95 -1.13
N VAL A 22 0.76 -10.63 -0.37
CA VAL A 22 0.50 -9.27 0.16
C VAL A 22 1.28 -8.99 1.44
N ARG A 23 1.38 -9.97 2.34
CA ARG A 23 2.03 -9.80 3.64
C ARG A 23 3.50 -9.37 3.52
N PRO A 24 4.33 -9.94 2.63
CA PRO A 24 5.70 -9.47 2.46
C PRO A 24 5.80 -8.01 2.00
N LEU A 25 4.88 -7.57 1.13
CA LEU A 25 4.83 -6.18 0.65
C LEU A 25 4.49 -5.22 1.80
N LEU A 26 3.46 -5.56 2.59
CA LEU A 26 3.07 -4.79 3.78
C LEU A 26 4.17 -4.77 4.85
N GLN A 27 4.87 -5.89 5.03
CA GLN A 27 5.96 -5.99 5.99
C GLN A 27 7.13 -5.08 5.57
N GLN A 28 7.52 -5.10 4.29
CA GLN A 28 8.56 -4.21 3.78
C GLN A 28 8.18 -2.74 3.98
N ILE A 29 6.93 -2.35 3.67
CA ILE A 29 6.44 -0.98 3.92
C ILE A 29 6.55 -0.62 5.41
N ALA A 30 6.10 -1.52 6.28
CA ALA A 30 6.12 -1.29 7.72
C ALA A 30 7.56 -1.16 8.27
N ASP A 31 8.51 -1.91 7.71
CA ASP A 31 9.92 -1.83 8.08
C ASP A 31 10.57 -0.54 7.57
N THR A 32 10.26 -0.11 6.34
CA THR A 32 10.74 1.17 5.80
C THR A 32 10.27 2.35 6.64
N VAL A 33 9.00 2.39 7.08
CA VAL A 33 8.48 3.53 7.85
C VAL A 33 9.08 3.63 9.26
N ARG A 34 9.68 2.54 9.78
CA ARG A 34 10.32 2.55 11.12
C ARG A 34 11.65 3.28 11.15
N ASP A 35 12.27 3.50 10.00
CA ASP A 35 13.56 4.17 9.88
C ASP A 35 13.49 5.28 8.81
N GLU A 36 13.61 6.53 9.25
CA GLU A 36 13.55 7.69 8.36
C GLU A 36 14.61 7.67 7.27
N ALA A 37 15.79 7.09 7.55
CA ALA A 37 16.84 6.99 6.55
C ALA A 37 16.38 6.17 5.34
N LEU A 38 15.60 5.10 5.57
CA LEU A 38 15.11 4.23 4.51
C LEU A 38 14.04 4.89 3.63
N MET A 39 13.37 5.94 4.11
CA MET A 39 12.31 6.65 3.38
C MET A 39 12.84 7.73 2.43
N ALA A 40 14.14 7.98 2.40
CA ALA A 40 14.72 9.00 1.54
C ALA A 40 14.45 8.74 0.04
N PRO A 41 14.29 9.80 -0.78
CA PRO A 41 13.90 9.70 -2.18
C PRO A 41 14.87 8.95 -3.10
N ASP A 42 16.12 8.81 -2.70
CA ASP A 42 17.21 8.12 -3.40
C ASP A 42 17.57 6.77 -2.76
N GLU A 43 16.88 6.37 -1.69
CA GLU A 43 17.06 5.07 -1.06
C GLU A 43 16.16 4.01 -1.70
N TYR A 44 16.72 2.80 -1.83
CA TYR A 44 16.03 1.67 -2.45
C TYR A 44 14.70 1.38 -1.74
N ASP A 45 14.72 1.36 -0.41
CA ASP A 45 13.55 1.03 0.41
C ASP A 45 12.42 2.04 0.26
N GLY A 46 12.72 3.34 0.16
CA GLY A 46 11.73 4.39 -0.07
C GLY A 46 11.07 4.25 -1.44
N VAL A 47 11.86 3.93 -2.47
CA VAL A 47 11.35 3.65 -3.83
C VAL A 47 10.51 2.37 -3.85
N ALA A 48 10.99 1.31 -3.19
CA ALA A 48 10.29 0.03 -3.08
C ALA A 48 8.97 0.17 -2.32
N MET A 49 8.94 0.94 -1.23
CA MET A 49 7.75 1.20 -0.42
C MET A 49 6.60 1.79 -1.25
N ILE A 50 6.86 2.84 -2.05
CA ILE A 50 5.83 3.44 -2.91
C ILE A 50 5.40 2.49 -4.03
N SER A 51 6.33 1.68 -4.56
CA SER A 51 6.02 0.67 -5.57
C SER A 51 5.13 -0.44 -5.00
N ASN A 52 5.42 -0.90 -3.78
CA ASN A 52 4.63 -1.89 -3.06
C ASN A 52 3.23 -1.38 -2.72
N LEU A 53 3.10 -0.11 -2.33
CA LEU A 53 1.78 0.54 -2.14
C LEU A 53 0.97 0.58 -3.44
N GLU A 54 1.60 0.86 -4.57
CA GLU A 54 0.94 0.86 -5.88
C GLU A 54 0.44 -0.55 -6.26
N ILE A 55 1.27 -1.59 -6.03
CA ILE A 55 0.88 -2.99 -6.24
C ILE A 55 -0.33 -3.34 -5.36
N ILE A 56 -0.27 -3.01 -4.07
CA ILE A 56 -1.35 -3.26 -3.11
C ILE A 56 -2.63 -2.53 -3.54
N ALA A 57 -2.54 -1.27 -3.97
CA ALA A 57 -3.68 -0.52 -4.47
C ALA A 57 -4.33 -1.22 -5.68
N CYS A 58 -3.53 -1.64 -6.64
CA CYS A 58 -4.02 -2.35 -7.84
C CYS A 58 -4.70 -3.67 -7.47
N LEU A 59 -4.11 -4.45 -6.56
CA LEU A 59 -4.70 -5.69 -6.07
C LEU A 59 -6.01 -5.42 -5.33
N ALA A 60 -6.05 -4.46 -4.42
CA ALA A 60 -7.25 -4.14 -3.64
C ALA A 60 -8.41 -3.56 -4.48
N GLU A 61 -8.09 -2.89 -5.59
CA GLU A 61 -9.08 -2.36 -6.53
C GLU A 61 -9.59 -3.42 -7.51
N SER A 62 -8.73 -4.35 -7.91
CA SER A 62 -9.00 -5.30 -9.00
C SER A 62 -9.46 -6.67 -8.51
N LEU A 63 -8.95 -7.14 -7.37
CA LEU A 63 -9.33 -8.43 -6.83
C LEU A 63 -10.75 -8.33 -6.26
N GLY A 64 -11.65 -9.04 -6.93
CA GLY A 64 -13.09 -8.90 -6.82
C GLY A 64 -13.61 -8.92 -5.40
N LYS A 65 -14.67 -8.12 -5.20
CA LYS A 65 -15.56 -8.21 -4.05
C LYS A 65 -16.16 -9.62 -4.05
N SER A 66 -15.82 -10.48 -3.09
CA SER A 66 -16.59 -11.71 -2.91
C SER A 66 -17.99 -11.36 -2.42
N SER A 67 -18.94 -12.29 -2.55
CA SER A 67 -20.33 -12.09 -2.08
C SER A 67 -20.41 -11.70 -0.60
N GLU A 68 -19.42 -12.10 0.20
CA GLU A 68 -19.33 -11.87 1.65
C GLU A 68 -18.28 -10.80 2.01
N SER A 69 -17.46 -10.36 1.06
CA SER A 69 -16.37 -9.42 1.34
C SER A 69 -16.13 -8.40 0.24
N LYS A 70 -16.12 -7.11 0.60
CA LYS A 70 -15.77 -6.01 -0.33
C LYS A 70 -14.30 -6.01 -0.78
N THR A 71 -13.48 -6.89 -0.23
CA THR A 71 -12.08 -7.16 -0.58
C THR A 71 -11.88 -8.67 -0.72
N ALA A 72 -10.99 -9.11 -1.60
CA ALA A 72 -10.68 -10.54 -1.71
C ALA A 72 -10.18 -11.10 -0.35
N PRO A 73 -10.62 -12.30 0.08
CA PRO A 73 -10.08 -12.96 1.27
C PRO A 73 -8.55 -13.00 1.20
N GLY A 74 -7.87 -12.56 2.27
CA GLY A 74 -6.41 -12.48 2.34
C GLY A 74 -5.79 -11.12 2.01
N MET A 75 -6.58 -10.13 1.58
CA MET A 75 -6.19 -8.72 1.58
C MET A 75 -6.42 -8.10 2.96
N GLU A 76 -5.56 -8.40 3.93
CA GLU A 76 -5.62 -7.82 5.28
C GLU A 76 -4.87 -6.48 5.29
N LEU A 77 -5.56 -5.37 4.94
CA LEU A 77 -4.91 -4.06 4.97
C LEU A 77 -4.81 -3.53 6.41
N PRO A 78 -3.74 -2.77 6.74
CA PRO A 78 -3.64 -2.07 8.00
C PRO A 78 -4.82 -1.11 8.21
N PRO A 79 -5.17 -0.77 9.47
CA PRO A 79 -6.20 0.21 9.75
C PRO A 79 -5.94 1.54 9.01
N PRO A 80 -6.98 2.27 8.55
CA PRO A 80 -6.84 3.53 7.83
C PRO A 80 -5.89 4.52 8.52
N ALA A 81 -5.97 4.65 9.85
CA ALA A 81 -5.11 5.53 10.64
C ALA A 81 -3.61 5.15 10.55
N THR A 82 -3.28 3.87 10.37
CA THR A 82 -1.90 3.41 10.17
C THR A 82 -1.38 3.86 8.81
N ILE A 83 -2.20 3.74 7.76
CA ILE A 83 -1.83 4.17 6.40
C ILE A 83 -1.71 5.70 6.32
N GLU A 84 -2.59 6.44 7.00
CA GLU A 84 -2.49 7.90 7.12
C GLU A 84 -1.18 8.32 7.79
N LYS A 85 -0.81 7.65 8.88
CA LYS A 85 0.47 7.89 9.55
C LYS A 85 1.66 7.60 8.63
N TRP A 86 1.64 6.47 7.91
CA TRP A 86 2.70 6.15 6.94
C TRP A 86 2.83 7.22 5.84
N ARG A 87 1.70 7.75 5.36
CA ARG A 87 1.69 8.84 4.37
C ARG A 87 2.35 10.09 4.93
N GLU A 88 2.02 10.47 6.16
CA GLU A 88 2.57 11.65 6.83
C GLU A 88 4.07 11.53 7.07
N ASP A 89 4.51 10.39 7.63
CA ASP A 89 5.92 10.10 7.89
C ASP A 89 6.74 10.09 6.59
N TYR A 90 6.26 9.37 5.57
CA TYR A 90 6.94 9.30 4.28
C TYR A 90 7.02 10.67 3.59
N LEU A 91 5.92 11.42 3.52
CA LEU A 91 5.92 12.74 2.87
C LEU A 91 6.80 13.74 3.62
N ARG A 92 6.84 13.70 4.96
CA ARG A 92 7.71 14.55 5.76
C ARG A 92 9.18 14.31 5.42
N VAL A 93 9.62 13.06 5.41
CA VAL A 93 11.00 12.70 5.03
C VAL A 93 11.25 13.08 3.58
N TRP A 94 10.41 12.62 2.66
CA TRP A 94 10.58 12.87 1.23
C TRP A 94 10.66 14.37 0.90
N ASP A 95 9.78 15.20 1.48
CA ASP A 95 9.77 16.65 1.27
C ASP A 95 11.06 17.33 1.82
N GLY A 96 11.64 16.78 2.90
CA GLY A 96 12.87 17.29 3.53
C GLY A 96 14.16 16.93 2.80
N TYR A 97 14.18 15.83 2.03
CA TYR A 97 15.37 15.37 1.31
C TYR A 97 15.36 15.75 -0.17
N ILE A 98 14.20 15.79 -0.83
CA ILE A 98 14.14 15.87 -2.30
C ILE A 98 14.85 17.10 -2.90
N ASP A 99 14.86 18.25 -2.21
CA ASP A 99 15.49 19.46 -2.74
C ASP A 99 17.03 19.37 -2.71
N GLN A 100 17.60 18.52 -1.85
CA GLN A 100 19.04 18.27 -1.75
C GLN A 100 19.55 17.47 -2.97
N LEU A 101 18.66 16.79 -3.69
CA LEU A 101 18.97 16.02 -4.89
C LEU A 101 18.90 16.84 -6.18
N ASN A 102 18.77 18.17 -6.09
CA ASN A 102 18.68 19.09 -7.23
C ASN A 102 17.70 18.63 -8.33
N PRO A 103 16.42 18.39 -7.98
CA PRO A 103 15.44 17.87 -8.91
C PRO A 103 15.16 18.89 -10.03
N LYS A 104 14.75 18.39 -11.20
CA LYS A 104 14.27 19.27 -12.29
C LYS A 104 13.12 20.16 -11.80
N PRO A 105 12.94 21.36 -12.39
CA PRO A 105 11.75 22.18 -12.15
C PRO A 105 10.48 21.33 -12.28
N ASP A 106 9.52 21.60 -11.40
CA ASP A 106 8.23 20.88 -11.28
C ASP A 106 8.27 19.41 -10.86
N PHE A 107 9.43 18.75 -10.83
CA PHE A 107 9.53 17.35 -10.45
C PHE A 107 8.97 17.13 -9.04
N LYS A 108 9.39 17.95 -8.06
CA LYS A 108 8.91 17.84 -6.67
C LYS A 108 7.38 17.88 -6.61
N ARG A 109 6.76 18.91 -7.20
CA ARG A 109 5.30 19.08 -7.22
C ARG A 109 4.59 17.89 -7.88
N ARG A 110 5.06 17.44 -9.04
CA ARG A 110 4.43 16.35 -9.80
C ARG A 110 4.58 15.01 -9.09
N ARG A 111 5.79 14.68 -8.62
CA ARG A 111 6.06 13.42 -7.94
C ARG A 111 5.34 13.31 -6.61
N ARG A 112 5.30 14.40 -5.83
CA ARG A 112 4.54 14.47 -4.57
C ARG A 112 3.06 14.16 -4.77
N LYS A 113 2.45 14.71 -5.83
CA LYS A 113 1.05 14.41 -6.19
C LYS A 113 0.85 12.91 -6.48
N VAL A 114 1.76 12.28 -7.22
CA VAL A 114 1.69 10.84 -7.50
C VAL A 114 1.76 10.04 -6.19
N ILE A 115 2.70 10.36 -5.31
CA ILE A 115 2.83 9.69 -4.00
C ILE A 115 1.53 9.81 -3.19
N GLN A 116 0.97 11.02 -3.09
CA GLN A 116 -0.28 11.27 -2.38
C GLN A 116 -1.44 10.44 -2.96
N THR A 117 -1.60 10.44 -4.28
CA THR A 117 -2.66 9.68 -4.95
C THR A 117 -2.51 8.17 -4.71
N THR A 118 -1.29 7.64 -4.70
CA THR A 118 -1.06 6.22 -4.37
C THR A 118 -1.50 5.91 -2.93
N PHE A 119 -1.15 6.74 -1.94
CA PHE A 119 -1.64 6.56 -0.56
C PHE A 119 -3.16 6.68 -0.45
N GLU A 120 -3.79 7.64 -1.14
CA GLU A 120 -5.25 7.83 -1.15
C GLU A 120 -5.99 6.57 -1.66
N ARG A 121 -5.45 5.90 -2.68
CA ARG A 121 -6.02 4.66 -3.21
C ARG A 121 -5.99 3.52 -2.20
N VAL A 122 -4.85 3.32 -1.52
CA VAL A 122 -4.71 2.30 -0.47
C VAL A 122 -5.59 2.63 0.74
N LEU A 123 -5.64 3.92 1.13
CA LEU A 123 -6.49 4.38 2.23
C LEU A 123 -7.97 4.12 1.96
N ALA A 124 -8.44 4.43 0.75
CA ALA A 124 -9.80 4.15 0.34
C ALA A 124 -10.10 2.64 0.35
N ALA A 125 -9.13 1.79 0.02
CA ALA A 125 -9.28 0.34 0.13
C ALA A 125 -9.41 -0.12 1.59
N ALA A 126 -8.52 0.36 2.47
CA ALA A 126 -8.58 0.04 3.89
C ALA A 126 -9.88 0.53 4.55
N GLN A 127 -10.36 1.73 4.20
CA GLN A 127 -11.65 2.23 4.71
C GLN A 127 -12.81 1.32 4.31
N ARG A 128 -12.83 0.78 3.08
CA ARG A 128 -13.87 -0.16 2.64
C ARG A 128 -13.81 -1.49 3.38
N GLU A 129 -12.62 -1.95 3.73
CA GLU A 129 -12.39 -3.19 4.45
C GLU A 129 -12.81 -3.09 5.93
N HIS A 130 -12.42 -1.99 6.59
CA HIS A 130 -12.61 -1.75 8.03
C HIS A 130 -13.95 -1.09 8.40
N ALA A 131 -14.77 -0.68 7.44
CA ALA A 131 -16.12 -0.14 7.70
C ALA A 131 -17.19 -1.23 7.96
N ARG A 132 -16.78 -2.42 8.42
CA ARG A 132 -17.65 -3.53 8.83
C ARG A 132 -17.89 -3.49 10.33
#